data_AF-A0A948FFK2-F1
#
_entry.id   AF-A0A948FFK2-F1
#
_cell.length_a   1.000
_cell.length_b   1.000
_cell.length_c   1.000
_cell.angle_alpha   90.00
_cell.angle_beta   90.00
_cell.angle_gamma   90.00
#
_symmetry.space_group_name_H-M   'P 1'
#
loop_
_entity.id
_entity.type
_entity.pdbx_description
1 polymer ?
#
loop_
_entity_poly.entity_id
_entity_poly.type
_entity_poly.pdbx_seq_one_letter_code
_entity_poly.pdbx_strand_id
1 'polypeptide(L)'
;MSHVGEVERYVKDPSLLVELCREVIERLDGGSDNGETAAMEAQLREIARAIDKLDKLGVPVPDALRGEKTRLAAALGVSAEATQTLNHLADELEELLKELKDRIGRTPEATPAKKPRAKRSKSPKTDKTILRRLIVEALRHLGGSAPKNDVLKYIEGKLHGKLLPGDLEWREATNDHAWQNNACWERNAMKNDGILKADSPRGIWELSEDHR
;
A
#
# COMPACT_ATOMS: atom_id res chain seq x y z
N MET A 1 -22.68 -32.13 6.92
CA MET A 1 -22.97 -31.59 8.26
C MET A 1 -23.18 -30.10 8.07
N SER A 2 -24.32 -29.56 8.51
CA SER A 2 -24.89 -28.35 7.94
C SER A 2 -24.09 -27.09 8.31
N HIS A 3 -23.64 -26.34 7.29
CA HIS A 3 -23.06 -24.99 7.43
C HIS A 3 -23.86 -24.05 8.34
N VAL A 4 -25.16 -24.31 8.51
CA VAL A 4 -26.07 -23.60 9.41
C VAL A 4 -25.59 -23.64 10.87
N GLY A 5 -25.10 -24.79 11.36
CA GLY A 5 -24.64 -24.93 12.75
C GLY A 5 -23.33 -24.19 13.03
N GLU A 6 -22.46 -24.07 12.02
CA GLU A 6 -21.20 -23.33 12.14
C GLU A 6 -21.44 -21.83 12.14
N VAL A 7 -22.29 -21.32 11.25
CA VAL A 7 -22.66 -19.90 11.23
C VAL A 7 -23.31 -19.50 12.55
N GLU A 8 -24.19 -20.34 13.09
CA GLU A 8 -24.90 -20.04 14.33
C GLU A 8 -23.98 -19.97 15.57
N ARG A 9 -22.83 -20.64 15.53
CA ARG A 9 -21.76 -20.47 16.54
C ARG A 9 -21.17 -19.06 16.49
N TYR A 10 -20.81 -18.57 15.31
CA TYR A 10 -20.24 -17.22 15.15
C TYR A 10 -21.29 -16.11 15.33
N VAL A 11 -22.57 -16.40 15.13
CA VAL A 11 -23.66 -15.46 15.45
C VAL A 11 -23.81 -15.28 16.97
N LYS A 12 -23.68 -16.38 17.74
CA LYS A 12 -23.74 -16.33 19.22
C LYS A 12 -22.52 -15.65 19.82
N ASP A 13 -21.35 -15.85 19.22
CA ASP A 13 -20.11 -15.19 19.64
C ASP A 13 -19.26 -14.79 18.43
N PRO A 14 -19.42 -13.53 17.94
CA PRO A 14 -18.66 -13.02 16.80
C PRO A 14 -17.16 -12.86 17.07
N SER A 15 -16.73 -12.86 18.33
CA SER A 15 -15.30 -12.74 18.67
C SER A 15 -14.49 -13.94 18.18
N LEU A 16 -15.12 -15.12 18.11
CA LEU A 16 -14.53 -16.34 17.55
C LEU A 16 -14.11 -16.18 16.09
N LEU A 17 -14.78 -15.31 15.32
CA LEU A 17 -14.39 -15.01 13.94
C LEU A 17 -13.06 -14.25 13.90
N VAL A 18 -12.87 -13.31 14.83
CA VAL A 18 -11.64 -12.53 14.95
C VAL A 18 -10.48 -13.42 15.40
N GLU A 19 -10.74 -14.36 16.32
CA GLU A 19 -9.74 -15.35 16.75
C GLU A 19 -9.34 -16.28 15.60
N LEU A 20 -10.30 -16.78 14.82
CA LEU A 20 -10.03 -17.59 13.64
C LEU A 20 -9.20 -16.81 12.60
N CYS A 21 -9.55 -15.54 12.35
CA CYS A 21 -8.75 -14.69 11.45
C CYS A 21 -7.32 -14.52 11.96
N ARG A 22 -7.09 -14.34 13.27
CA ARG A 22 -5.74 -14.26 13.83
C ARG A 22 -4.96 -15.55 13.63
N GLU A 23 -5.58 -16.70 13.87
CA GLU A 23 -4.93 -18.00 13.68
C GLU A 23 -4.57 -18.24 12.20
N VAL A 24 -5.45 -17.85 11.27
CA VAL A 24 -5.15 -17.92 9.82
C VAL A 24 -3.97 -17.02 9.47
N ILE A 25 -3.94 -15.78 9.97
CA ILE A 25 -2.84 -14.84 9.74
C ILE A 25 -1.53 -15.42 10.29
N GLU A 26 -1.52 -15.92 11.52
CA GLU A 26 -0.31 -16.51 12.13
C GLU A 26 0.21 -17.72 11.33
N ARG A 27 -0.68 -18.57 10.81
CA ARG A 27 -0.27 -19.71 9.97
C ARG A 27 0.26 -19.31 8.61
N LEU A 28 -0.20 -18.19 8.05
CA LEU A 28 0.29 -17.64 6.78
C LEU A 28 1.58 -16.83 6.97
N ASP A 29 1.77 -16.20 8.13
CA ASP A 29 2.91 -15.34 8.44
C ASP A 29 4.11 -16.11 9.03
N GLY A 30 3.87 -17.31 9.59
CA GLY A 30 4.86 -18.16 10.26
C GLY A 30 6.06 -18.66 9.42
N GLY A 31 6.32 -18.06 8.26
CA GLY A 31 7.46 -18.36 7.39
C GLY A 31 8.21 -17.16 6.82
N SER A 32 7.89 -15.91 7.18
CA SER A 32 8.57 -14.73 6.60
C SER A 32 8.99 -13.71 7.65
N ASP A 33 10.25 -13.79 8.11
CA ASP A 33 10.89 -12.62 8.67
C ASP A 33 11.32 -11.72 7.50
N ASN A 34 10.71 -10.53 7.39
CA ASN A 34 11.03 -9.55 6.34
C ASN A 34 12.53 -9.24 6.24
N GLY A 35 13.27 -9.35 7.37
CA GLY A 35 14.73 -9.21 7.38
C GLY A 35 15.48 -10.36 6.71
N GLU A 36 15.01 -11.60 6.90
CA GLU A 36 15.59 -12.80 6.28
C GLU A 36 15.29 -12.85 4.79
N THR A 37 14.08 -12.48 4.38
CA THR A 37 13.68 -12.40 2.96
C THR A 37 14.57 -11.45 2.18
N ALA A 38 14.83 -10.25 2.71
CA ALA A 38 15.72 -9.27 2.07
C ALA A 38 17.18 -9.76 1.96
N ALA A 39 17.67 -10.46 2.98
CA ALA A 39 19.00 -11.07 2.96
C ALA A 39 19.09 -12.21 1.91
N MET A 40 18.06 -13.06 1.83
CA MET A 40 17.97 -14.14 0.83
C MET A 40 17.90 -13.58 -0.61
N GLU A 41 17.17 -12.49 -0.84
CA GLU A 41 17.13 -11.80 -2.14
C GLU A 41 18.50 -11.23 -2.54
N ALA A 42 19.21 -10.60 -1.59
CA ALA A 42 20.55 -10.09 -1.82
C ALA A 42 21.52 -11.23 -2.16
N GLN A 43 21.48 -12.34 -1.40
CA GLN A 43 22.29 -13.53 -1.65
C GLN A 43 21.98 -14.15 -3.01
N LEU A 44 20.70 -14.28 -3.39
CA LEU A 44 20.30 -14.79 -4.69
C LEU A 44 20.84 -13.92 -5.84
N ARG A 45 20.78 -12.60 -5.69
CA ARG A 45 21.30 -11.64 -6.68
C ARG A 45 22.82 -11.77 -6.85
N GLU A 46 23.56 -11.90 -5.77
CA GLU A 46 25.01 -12.08 -5.82
C GLU A 46 25.42 -13.43 -6.42
N ILE A 47 24.73 -14.52 -6.07
CA ILE A 47 24.95 -15.84 -6.69
C ILE A 47 24.64 -15.78 -8.19
N ALA A 48 23.55 -15.13 -8.60
CA ALA A 48 23.22 -14.97 -10.01
C ALA A 48 24.30 -14.19 -10.77
N ARG A 49 24.87 -13.13 -10.18
CA ARG A 49 26.01 -12.39 -10.75
C ARG A 49 27.27 -13.23 -10.85
N ALA A 50 27.57 -14.05 -9.85
CA ALA A 50 28.73 -14.94 -9.86
C ALA A 50 28.62 -16.00 -10.97
N ILE A 51 27.43 -16.59 -11.14
CA ILE A 51 27.14 -17.54 -12.22
C ILE A 51 27.34 -16.87 -13.59
N ASP A 52 26.74 -15.71 -13.82
CA ASP A 52 26.87 -14.96 -15.07
C ASP A 52 28.34 -14.59 -15.39
N LYS A 53 29.13 -14.26 -14.36
CA LYS A 53 30.56 -13.99 -14.51
C LYS A 53 31.35 -15.24 -14.92
N LEU A 54 31.06 -16.40 -14.32
CA LEU A 54 31.71 -17.67 -14.67
C LEU A 54 31.36 -18.08 -16.10
N ASP A 55 30.10 -17.97 -16.49
CA ASP A 55 29.64 -18.23 -17.85
C ASP A 55 30.35 -17.33 -18.87
N LYS A 56 30.47 -16.02 -18.59
CA LYS A 56 31.20 -15.07 -19.44
C LYS A 56 32.70 -15.39 -19.58
N LEU A 57 33.30 -16.01 -18.56
CA LEU A 57 34.70 -16.43 -18.57
C LEU A 57 34.89 -17.83 -19.19
N GLY A 58 33.81 -18.49 -19.64
CA GLY A 58 33.86 -19.85 -20.19
C GLY A 58 34.22 -20.91 -19.15
N VAL A 59 34.13 -20.58 -17.85
CA VAL A 59 34.41 -21.51 -16.75
C VAL A 59 33.11 -22.24 -16.41
N PRO A 60 33.11 -23.60 -16.37
CA PRO A 60 31.93 -24.35 -15.98
C PRO A 60 31.41 -23.93 -14.60
N VAL A 61 30.14 -23.53 -14.53
CA VAL A 61 29.50 -23.12 -13.26
C VAL A 61 29.34 -24.33 -12.34
N PRO A 62 29.87 -24.30 -11.10
CA PRO A 62 29.73 -25.38 -10.12
C PRO A 62 28.27 -25.71 -9.77
N ASP A 63 27.96 -27.00 -9.63
CA ASP A 63 26.61 -27.47 -9.29
C ASP A 63 26.10 -26.94 -7.96
N ALA A 64 27.00 -26.72 -6.99
CA ALA A 64 26.66 -26.12 -5.71
C ALA A 64 26.04 -24.71 -5.86
N LEU A 65 26.55 -23.87 -6.77
CA LEU A 65 26.00 -22.53 -7.01
C LEU A 65 24.64 -22.59 -7.71
N ARG A 66 24.46 -23.54 -8.64
CA ARG A 66 23.16 -23.75 -9.31
C ARG A 66 22.11 -24.24 -8.33
N GLY A 67 22.47 -25.21 -7.48
CA GLY A 67 21.59 -25.75 -6.44
C GLY A 67 21.16 -24.68 -5.45
N GLU A 68 22.10 -23.86 -4.98
CA GLU A 68 21.83 -22.78 -4.05
C GLU A 68 20.92 -21.69 -4.65
N LYS A 69 21.17 -21.30 -5.91
CA LYS A 69 20.29 -20.36 -6.64
C LYS A 69 18.86 -20.87 -6.73
N THR A 70 18.68 -22.13 -7.12
CA THR A 70 17.35 -22.75 -7.24
C THR A 70 16.65 -22.82 -5.88
N ARG A 71 17.38 -23.19 -4.83
CA ARG A 71 16.86 -23.25 -3.46
C ARG A 71 16.36 -21.88 -2.97
N LEU A 72 17.17 -20.84 -3.11
CA LEU A 72 16.81 -19.47 -2.69
C LEU A 72 15.64 -18.92 -3.51
N ALA A 73 15.62 -19.15 -4.82
CA ALA A 73 14.51 -18.73 -5.67
C ALA A 73 13.19 -19.41 -5.28
N ALA A 74 13.22 -20.70 -4.94
CA ALA A 74 12.04 -21.42 -4.47
C ALA A 74 11.54 -20.89 -3.10
N ALA A 75 12.45 -20.65 -2.15
CA ALA A 75 12.09 -20.11 -0.84
C ALA A 75 11.46 -18.71 -0.94
N LEU A 76 12.03 -17.83 -1.76
CA LEU A 76 11.49 -16.48 -2.00
C LEU A 76 10.14 -16.52 -2.72
N GLY A 77 9.94 -17.48 -3.63
CA GLY A 77 8.65 -17.70 -4.30
C GLY A 77 7.53 -18.04 -3.31
N VAL A 78 7.80 -18.93 -2.35
CA VAL A 78 6.83 -19.31 -1.29
C VAL A 78 6.51 -18.12 -0.39
N SER A 79 7.52 -17.33 0.01
CA SER A 79 7.31 -16.13 0.81
C SER A 79 6.49 -15.06 0.07
N ALA A 80 6.70 -14.90 -1.24
CA ALA A 80 5.94 -13.97 -2.07
C ALA A 80 4.47 -14.40 -2.21
N GLU A 81 4.21 -15.70 -2.35
CA GLU A 81 2.86 -16.27 -2.41
C GLU A 81 2.10 -16.10 -1.09
N ALA A 82 2.76 -16.33 0.05
CA ALA A 82 2.19 -16.07 1.37
C ALA A 82 1.83 -14.58 1.56
N THR A 83 2.75 -13.69 1.18
CA THR A 83 2.53 -12.23 1.21
C THR A 83 1.36 -11.82 0.32
N GLN A 84 1.26 -12.38 -0.88
CA GLN A 84 0.15 -12.11 -1.81
C GLN A 84 -1.19 -12.57 -1.22
N THR A 85 -1.21 -13.75 -0.59
CA THR A 85 -2.41 -14.30 0.07
C THR A 85 -2.87 -13.42 1.23
N LEU A 86 -1.93 -12.94 2.05
CA LEU A 86 -2.23 -12.01 3.14
C LEU A 86 -2.76 -10.67 2.65
N ASN A 87 -2.20 -10.12 1.56
CA ASN A 87 -2.71 -8.88 0.95
C ASN A 87 -4.14 -9.08 0.42
N HIS A 88 -4.42 -10.20 -0.23
CA HIS A 88 -5.75 -10.51 -0.71
C HIS A 88 -6.77 -10.62 0.44
N LEU A 89 -6.40 -11.32 1.53
CA LEU A 89 -7.23 -11.40 2.73
C LEU A 89 -7.47 -10.01 3.36
N ALA A 90 -6.47 -9.13 3.35
CA ALA A 90 -6.62 -7.76 3.84
C ALA A 90 -7.61 -6.95 3.00
N ASP A 91 -7.54 -7.06 1.68
CA ASP A 91 -8.47 -6.38 0.76
C ASP A 91 -9.92 -6.86 0.99
N GLU A 92 -10.14 -8.18 1.10
CA GLU A 92 -11.48 -8.73 1.37
C GLU A 92 -12.04 -8.29 2.74
N LEU A 93 -11.20 -8.26 3.78
CA LEU A 93 -11.61 -7.78 5.10
C LEU A 93 -11.92 -6.28 5.10
N GLU A 94 -11.22 -5.48 4.29
CA GLU A 94 -11.52 -4.06 4.11
C GLU A 94 -12.89 -3.85 3.45
N GLU A 95 -13.21 -4.65 2.43
CA GLU A 95 -14.53 -4.66 1.79
C GLU A 95 -15.64 -5.06 2.78
N LEU A 96 -15.44 -6.14 3.55
CA LEU A 96 -16.40 -6.59 4.57
C LEU A 96 -16.61 -5.53 5.66
N LEU A 97 -15.54 -4.87 6.10
CA LEU A 97 -15.64 -3.77 7.06
C LEU A 97 -16.41 -2.57 6.48
N LYS A 98 -16.24 -2.27 5.20
CA LYS A 98 -17.00 -1.23 4.51
C LYS A 98 -18.49 -1.59 4.44
N GLU A 99 -18.83 -2.82 4.05
CA GLU A 99 -20.21 -3.31 4.06
C GLU A 99 -20.84 -3.28 5.46
N LEU A 100 -20.10 -3.74 6.47
CA LEU A 100 -20.54 -3.72 7.86
C LEU A 100 -20.79 -2.28 8.34
N LYS A 101 -19.89 -1.35 8.04
CA LYS A 101 -20.06 0.08 8.35
C LYS A 101 -21.25 0.69 7.61
N ASP A 102 -21.50 0.28 6.38
CA ASP A 102 -22.66 0.73 5.59
C ASP A 102 -23.98 0.19 6.19
N ARG A 103 -23.99 -1.06 6.66
CA ARG A 103 -25.15 -1.68 7.36
C ARG A 103 -25.38 -1.08 8.75
N ILE A 104 -24.32 -0.89 9.54
CA ILE A 104 -24.39 -0.16 10.82
C ILE A 104 -24.82 1.30 10.59
N GLY A 105 -24.54 1.86 9.40
CA GLY A 105 -24.92 3.20 8.97
C GLY A 105 -26.29 3.35 8.27
N ARG A 106 -27.00 2.25 7.95
CA ARG A 106 -28.29 2.23 7.24
C ARG A 106 -29.12 0.96 7.55
N THR A 107 -30.14 1.11 8.38
CA THR A 107 -31.45 0.48 8.15
C THR A 107 -32.24 1.33 7.14
N PRO A 108 -32.92 0.76 6.14
CA PRO A 108 -33.97 1.45 5.41
C PRO A 108 -35.32 1.16 6.08
N GLU A 109 -35.67 1.90 7.13
CA GLU A 109 -37.08 2.20 7.43
C GLU A 109 -37.20 3.34 8.44
N ALA A 110 -38.06 4.31 8.08
CA ALA A 110 -38.57 5.44 8.86
C ALA A 110 -37.57 6.26 9.71
N THR A 111 -37.33 7.49 9.25
CA THR A 111 -36.60 8.58 9.92
C THR A 111 -36.84 8.71 11.43
N PRO A 112 -35.76 8.92 12.20
CA PRO A 112 -35.69 10.09 13.07
C PRO A 112 -34.49 10.96 12.67
N ALA A 113 -34.69 12.28 12.67
CA ALA A 113 -33.80 13.27 12.12
C ALA A 113 -32.33 13.10 12.58
N LYS A 114 -31.44 12.76 11.64
CA LYS A 114 -30.00 12.77 11.86
C LYS A 114 -29.56 14.21 12.15
N LYS A 115 -28.89 14.42 13.28
CA LYS A 115 -28.07 15.63 13.50
C LYS A 115 -27.15 15.79 12.27
N PRO A 116 -27.07 16.99 11.69
CA PRO A 116 -26.43 17.16 10.40
C PRO A 116 -24.96 16.73 10.49
N ARG A 117 -24.53 15.81 9.62
CA ARG A 117 -23.10 15.66 9.28
C ARG A 117 -22.57 17.07 9.07
N ALA A 118 -21.53 17.47 9.81
CA ALA A 118 -20.86 18.73 9.60
C ALA A 118 -20.61 18.86 8.09
N LYS A 119 -21.19 19.89 7.47
CA LYS A 119 -21.07 20.11 6.03
C LYS A 119 -19.58 20.08 5.70
N ARG A 120 -19.17 19.30 4.68
CA ARG A 120 -17.82 19.43 4.09
C ARG A 120 -17.54 20.92 3.93
N SER A 121 -16.38 21.38 4.42
CA SER A 121 -16.05 22.80 4.36
C SER A 121 -16.20 23.28 2.92
N LYS A 122 -16.95 24.37 2.75
CA LYS A 122 -17.14 25.02 1.45
C LYS A 122 -15.94 25.89 1.07
N SER A 123 -14.93 25.94 1.93
CA SER A 123 -13.68 26.67 1.72
C SER A 123 -13.02 26.19 0.42
N PRO A 124 -12.62 27.12 -0.47
CA PRO A 124 -11.83 26.80 -1.66
C PRO A 124 -10.55 26.03 -1.29
N LYS A 125 -10.15 25.09 -2.15
CA LYS A 125 -8.98 24.23 -1.98
C LYS A 125 -8.19 24.21 -3.27
N THR A 126 -6.89 23.96 -3.18
CA THR A 126 -6.02 23.80 -4.35
C THR A 126 -6.58 22.68 -5.23
N ASP A 127 -6.74 22.97 -6.52
CA ASP A 127 -7.29 22.01 -7.49
C ASP A 127 -6.39 20.77 -7.61
N LYS A 128 -7.01 19.60 -7.77
CA LYS A 128 -6.29 18.33 -7.88
C LYS A 128 -5.33 18.30 -9.07
N THR A 129 -5.64 19.00 -10.16
CA THR A 129 -4.77 19.08 -11.34
C THR A 129 -3.50 19.89 -11.06
N ILE A 130 -3.58 20.90 -10.18
CA ILE A 130 -2.42 21.65 -9.70
C ILE A 130 -1.55 20.74 -8.83
N LEU A 131 -2.15 20.01 -7.89
CA LEU A 131 -1.43 19.06 -7.04
C LEU A 131 -0.73 17.98 -7.88
N ARG A 132 -1.44 17.38 -8.85
CA ARG A 132 -0.87 16.41 -9.80
C ARG A 132 0.38 16.95 -10.49
N ARG A 133 0.27 18.17 -11.05
CA ARG A 133 1.41 18.82 -11.73
C ARG A 133 2.58 19.04 -10.78
N LEU A 134 2.32 19.53 -9.56
CA LEU A 134 3.37 19.80 -8.58
C LEU A 134 4.03 18.51 -8.06
N ILE A 135 3.30 17.40 -7.96
CA ILE A 135 3.86 16.07 -7.62
C ILE A 135 4.85 15.62 -8.69
N VAL A 136 4.46 15.69 -9.98
CA VAL A 136 5.36 15.35 -11.09
C VAL A 136 6.58 16.25 -11.11
N GLU A 137 6.39 17.56 -10.95
CA GLU A 137 7.48 18.54 -10.89
C GLU A 137 8.46 18.24 -9.75
N ALA A 138 7.94 17.94 -8.55
CA ALA A 138 8.75 17.58 -7.38
C ALA A 138 9.58 16.32 -7.64
N LEU A 139 8.97 15.27 -8.18
CA LEU A 139 9.64 14.02 -8.46
C LEU A 139 10.72 14.18 -9.52
N ARG A 140 10.46 14.92 -10.61
CA ARG A 140 11.49 15.24 -11.61
C ARG A 140 12.66 16.00 -11.01
N HIS A 141 12.37 17.01 -10.19
CA HIS A 141 13.39 17.77 -9.48
C HIS A 141 14.23 16.89 -8.53
N LEU A 142 13.63 15.86 -7.94
CA LEU A 142 14.27 14.94 -7.00
C LEU A 142 14.85 13.67 -7.65
N GLY A 143 14.99 13.62 -8.99
CA GLY A 143 15.64 12.50 -9.69
C GLY A 143 14.70 11.36 -10.11
N GLY A 144 13.40 11.62 -10.13
CA GLY A 144 12.34 10.72 -10.57
C GLY A 144 11.72 9.85 -9.47
N SER A 145 12.37 9.77 -8.30
CA SER A 145 11.91 8.98 -7.14
C SER A 145 12.33 9.67 -5.84
N ALA A 146 11.42 9.82 -4.89
CA ALA A 146 11.72 10.48 -3.61
C ALA A 146 10.79 10.08 -2.46
N PRO A 147 11.22 10.24 -1.20
CA PRO A 147 10.34 10.09 -0.04
C PRO A 147 9.15 11.05 -0.07
N LYS A 148 7.97 10.58 0.39
CA LYS A 148 6.72 11.37 0.50
C LYS A 148 6.97 12.76 1.11
N ASN A 149 7.71 12.80 2.23
CA ASN A 149 7.90 14.04 2.98
C ASN A 149 8.74 15.07 2.21
N ASP A 150 9.71 14.62 1.42
CA ASP A 150 10.52 15.51 0.57
C ASP A 150 9.69 16.07 -0.58
N VAL A 151 8.84 15.24 -1.18
CA VAL A 151 7.87 15.67 -2.20
C VAL A 151 6.89 16.70 -1.63
N LEU A 152 6.30 16.43 -0.46
CA LEU A 152 5.38 17.36 0.19
C LEU A 152 6.07 18.69 0.54
N LYS A 153 7.31 18.65 1.06
CA LYS A 153 8.10 19.86 1.36
C LYS A 153 8.35 20.69 0.10
N TYR A 154 8.64 20.06 -1.03
CA TYR A 154 8.77 20.77 -2.31
C TYR A 154 7.45 21.45 -2.72
N ILE A 155 6.34 20.72 -2.64
CA ILE A 155 5.00 21.22 -2.98
C ILE A 155 4.62 22.39 -2.06
N GLU A 156 4.89 22.28 -0.76
CA GLU A 156 4.67 23.35 0.21
C GLU A 156 5.41 24.63 -0.19
N GLY A 157 6.68 24.53 -0.56
CA GLY A 157 7.46 25.66 -1.05
C GLY A 157 6.85 26.30 -2.31
N LYS A 158 6.30 25.50 -3.22
CA LYS A 158 5.64 26.00 -4.44
C LYS A 158 4.26 26.61 -4.21
N LEU A 159 3.55 26.12 -3.20
CA LEU A 159 2.25 26.63 -2.76
C LEU A 159 2.35 27.75 -1.72
N HIS A 160 3.56 28.08 -1.24
CA HIS A 160 3.75 29.16 -0.28
C HIS A 160 3.14 30.47 -0.79
N GLY A 161 2.30 31.11 0.04
CA GLY A 161 1.54 32.31 -0.33
C GLY A 161 0.39 32.09 -1.32
N LYS A 162 0.12 30.85 -1.74
CA LYS A 162 -0.95 30.46 -2.68
C LYS A 162 -1.94 29.45 -2.10
N LEU A 163 -1.67 28.91 -0.91
CA LEU A 163 -2.57 28.00 -0.21
C LEU A 163 -3.92 28.70 0.06
N LEU A 164 -5.00 28.01 -0.27
CA LEU A 164 -6.35 28.52 -0.08
C LEU A 164 -6.83 28.23 1.36
N PRO A 165 -7.86 28.93 1.86
CA PRO A 165 -8.32 28.72 3.23
C PRO A 165 -8.67 27.27 3.56
N GLY A 166 -9.21 26.52 2.59
CA GLY A 166 -9.54 25.11 2.77
C GLY A 166 -8.35 24.16 2.73
N ASP A 167 -7.18 24.61 2.26
CA ASP A 167 -5.95 23.82 2.24
C ASP A 167 -5.29 23.77 3.62
N LEU A 168 -5.40 24.87 4.36
CA LEU A 168 -4.86 25.05 5.70
C LEU A 168 -5.69 24.39 6.80
N GLU A 169 -6.89 23.90 6.47
CA GLU A 169 -7.75 23.18 7.42
C GLU A 169 -7.04 21.95 7.98
N TRP A 170 -6.90 21.91 9.31
CA TRP A 170 -6.32 20.78 10.01
C TRP A 170 -7.27 19.58 10.02
N ARG A 171 -6.75 18.37 9.76
CA ARG A 171 -7.52 17.13 9.85
C ARG A 171 -6.98 16.25 10.96
N GLU A 172 -7.70 16.22 12.09
CA GLU A 172 -7.33 15.42 13.26
C GLU A 172 -7.16 13.93 12.95
N ALA A 173 -8.00 13.37 12.08
CA ALA A 173 -7.97 11.95 11.73
C ALA A 173 -6.67 11.51 11.02
N THR A 174 -6.03 12.41 10.28
CA THR A 174 -4.78 12.13 9.54
C THR A 174 -3.60 12.90 10.08
N ASN A 175 -3.80 13.75 11.10
CA ASN A 175 -2.82 14.62 11.72
C ASN A 175 -2.02 15.47 10.72
N ASP A 176 -2.70 15.95 9.67
CA ASP A 176 -2.10 16.65 8.53
C ASP A 176 -3.03 17.80 8.08
N HIS A 177 -2.48 18.80 7.38
CA HIS A 177 -3.29 19.81 6.69
C HIS A 177 -4.04 19.20 5.50
N ALA A 178 -5.20 19.76 5.17
CA ALA A 178 -6.06 19.25 4.11
C ALA A 178 -5.34 19.11 2.75
N TRP A 179 -4.44 20.02 2.39
CA TRP A 179 -3.69 19.93 1.13
C TRP A 179 -2.71 18.76 1.08
N GLN A 180 -2.07 18.40 2.19
CA GLN A 180 -1.15 17.26 2.29
C GLN A 180 -1.91 15.95 2.10
N ASN A 181 -3.06 15.84 2.78
CA ASN A 181 -3.97 14.71 2.58
C ASN A 181 -4.47 14.67 1.13
N ASN A 182 -4.89 15.81 0.54
CA ASN A 182 -5.32 15.86 -0.85
C ASN A 182 -4.21 15.45 -1.84
N ALA A 183 -2.96 15.84 -1.59
CA ALA A 183 -1.82 15.41 -2.39
C ALA A 183 -1.58 13.89 -2.30
N CYS A 184 -1.79 13.28 -1.13
CA CYS A 184 -1.73 11.83 -0.98
C CYS A 184 -2.85 11.12 -1.76
N TRP A 185 -4.07 11.66 -1.75
CA TRP A 185 -5.18 11.16 -2.58
C TRP A 185 -4.87 11.29 -4.07
N GLU A 186 -4.32 12.43 -4.48
CA GLU A 186 -3.94 12.64 -5.87
C GLU A 186 -2.84 11.68 -6.32
N ARG A 187 -1.83 11.44 -5.47
CA ARG A 187 -0.81 10.42 -5.74
C ARG A 187 -1.41 9.02 -5.92
N ASN A 188 -2.41 8.64 -5.12
CA ASN A 188 -3.10 7.35 -5.30
C ASN A 188 -3.86 7.30 -6.63
N ALA A 189 -4.49 8.40 -7.05
CA ALA A 189 -5.12 8.49 -8.37
C ALA A 189 -4.08 8.39 -9.50
N MET A 190 -2.94 9.08 -9.38
CA MET A 190 -1.83 9.04 -10.35
C MET A 190 -1.22 7.64 -10.52
N LYS A 191 -1.24 6.80 -9.47
CA LYS A 191 -0.86 5.39 -9.54
C LYS A 191 -1.79 4.61 -10.47
N ASN A 192 -3.10 4.82 -10.32
CA ASN A 192 -4.11 4.16 -11.16
C ASN A 192 -4.08 4.69 -12.61
N ASP A 193 -3.73 5.96 -12.78
CA ASP A 193 -3.55 6.60 -14.09
C ASP A 193 -2.22 6.21 -14.78
N GLY A 194 -1.37 5.40 -14.14
CA GLY A 194 -0.09 4.94 -14.70
C GLY A 194 1.05 5.98 -14.71
N ILE A 195 0.84 7.15 -14.10
CA ILE A 195 1.85 8.23 -14.04
C ILE A 195 2.93 7.90 -12.99
N LEU A 196 2.54 7.25 -11.90
CA LEU A 196 3.45 6.80 -10.83
C LEU A 196 3.51 5.28 -10.77
N LYS A 197 4.67 4.74 -10.39
CA LYS A 197 4.89 3.30 -10.24
C LYS A 197 4.07 2.72 -9.09
N ALA A 198 3.33 1.64 -9.38
CA ALA A 198 2.50 0.97 -8.40
C ALA A 198 3.29 0.12 -7.39
N ASP A 199 4.48 -0.33 -7.79
CA ASP A 199 5.41 -1.19 -7.06
C ASP A 199 6.54 -0.40 -6.36
N SER A 200 6.35 0.91 -6.17
CA SER A 200 7.31 1.75 -5.44
C SER A 200 7.45 1.30 -3.97
N PRO A 201 8.67 1.34 -3.38
CA PRO A 201 8.86 1.04 -1.96
C PRO A 201 7.96 1.88 -1.04
N ARG A 202 7.60 1.33 0.12
CA ARG A 202 6.73 2.01 1.08
C ARG A 202 7.29 3.39 1.47
N GLY A 203 6.47 4.42 1.33
CA GLY A 203 6.85 5.81 1.64
C GLY A 203 7.63 6.52 0.55
N ILE A 204 8.01 5.84 -0.54
CA ILE A 204 8.63 6.40 -1.72
C ILE A 204 7.57 6.62 -2.80
N TRP A 205 7.67 7.75 -3.49
CA TRP A 205 6.86 8.08 -4.65
C TRP A 205 7.79 8.11 -5.86
N GLU A 206 7.43 7.43 -6.95
CA GLU A 206 8.29 7.29 -8.12
C GLU A 206 7.48 7.46 -9.41
N LEU A 207 8.05 8.20 -10.36
CA LEU A 207 7.50 8.35 -11.71
C LEU A 207 7.66 7.06 -12.51
N SER A 208 6.64 6.74 -13.30
CA SER A 208 6.76 5.72 -14.35
C SER A 208 7.81 6.15 -15.39
N GLU A 209 8.42 5.20 -16.08
CA GLU A 209 9.52 5.47 -17.04
C GLU A 209 9.13 6.49 -18.12
N ASP A 210 7.89 6.45 -18.61
CA ASP A 210 7.36 7.37 -19.63
C ASP A 210 7.22 8.83 -19.14
N HIS A 211 7.28 9.05 -17.82
CA HIS A 211 7.00 10.34 -17.20
C HIS A 211 8.20 10.95 -16.47
N ARG A 212 9.34 10.24 -16.43
CA ARG A 212 10.56 10.62 -15.74
C ARG A 212 11.19 11.91 -16.28
#